data_AF-A0A0Q9IK77-F1
#
_entry.id   AF-A0A0Q9IK77-F1
#
_cell.length_a   1.000
_cell.length_b   1.000
_cell.length_c   1.000
_cell.angle_alpha   90.00
_cell.angle_beta   90.00
_cell.angle_gamma   90.00
#
_symmetry.space_group_name_H-M   'P 1'
#
loop_
_entity.id
_entity.type
_entity.pdbx_description
1 polymer ?
#
loop_
_entity_poly.entity_id
_entity_poly.type
_entity_poly.pdbx_seq_one_letter_code
_entity_poly.pdbx_strand_id
1 'polypeptide(L)'
;MSKSLTPMFLGSALICAAAALSVPAMAQQGRAEPTPRISVTGEGEVSLAPDMAILNLSVLREAETAREAVSVGSAAMKQVLAALKEAGIAERDLQTSGLNIQPRYTQPGPQAKPQAPKISGYAASNSLTVRIRDLSTVGAILDKTVSLGVNQGGDITFVNDDLKPGLAEARKRAVADALERARTLAEAAGVKLGRILAIEERPTRSGPMPLGKVMRAAAADSYVPVERGENNYGTSVNVVVEIAP
;
A
#
# COMPACT_ATOMS: atom_id res chain seq x y z
N MET A 1 -52.49 96.93 -2.54
CA MET A 1 -53.39 96.14 -3.40
C MET A 1 -52.83 94.72 -3.53
N SER A 2 -53.70 93.73 -3.79
CA SER A 2 -53.40 92.33 -4.15
C SER A 2 -52.34 91.56 -3.33
N LYS A 3 -52.81 90.72 -2.40
CA LYS A 3 -52.25 89.38 -2.11
C LYS A 3 -53.41 88.44 -1.75
N SER A 4 -53.52 87.30 -2.42
CA SER A 4 -54.54 86.27 -2.19
C SER A 4 -54.12 85.27 -1.10
N LEU A 5 -55.10 84.55 -0.53
CA LEU A 5 -54.96 83.77 0.71
C LEU A 5 -54.56 82.30 0.52
N THR A 6 -53.86 81.79 1.54
CA THR A 6 -53.75 80.38 1.95
C THR A 6 -54.67 80.14 3.19
N PRO A 7 -54.73 78.96 3.84
CA PRO A 7 -54.22 77.61 3.51
C PRO A 7 -55.42 76.63 3.25
N MET A 8 -55.70 75.44 3.85
CA MET A 8 -55.07 74.60 4.89
C MET A 8 -55.64 73.15 4.95
N PHE A 9 -54.75 72.14 5.09
CA PHE A 9 -55.00 70.73 5.54
C PHE A 9 -55.96 69.82 4.71
N LEU A 10 -55.86 68.48 4.77
CA LEU A 10 -55.05 67.58 5.63
C LEU A 10 -54.53 66.35 4.83
N GLY A 11 -53.34 65.82 5.17
CA GLY A 11 -52.84 64.48 4.74
C GLY A 11 -53.02 63.43 5.86
N SER A 12 -52.55 62.18 5.81
CA SER A 12 -51.81 61.36 4.82
C SER A 12 -52.23 59.87 5.06
N ALA A 13 -51.75 58.82 4.38
CA ALA A 13 -50.41 58.23 4.58
C ALA A 13 -50.20 56.91 3.79
N LEU A 14 -48.93 56.62 3.48
CA LEU A 14 -48.27 55.31 3.26
C LEU A 14 -49.02 54.19 2.48
N ILE A 15 -48.52 53.88 1.28
CA ILE A 15 -47.73 52.66 0.95
C ILE A 15 -47.27 52.76 -0.52
N CYS A 16 -45.95 52.87 -0.76
CA CYS A 16 -45.29 52.64 -2.07
C CYS A 16 -43.76 52.74 -1.91
N ALA A 17 -43.14 51.74 -1.28
CA ALA A 17 -41.71 51.77 -0.95
C ALA A 17 -40.85 50.93 -1.91
N ALA A 18 -39.94 51.60 -2.62
CA ALA A 18 -38.66 51.09 -3.13
C ALA A 18 -38.60 49.68 -3.76
N ALA A 19 -39.15 49.52 -4.97
CA ALA A 19 -38.80 48.42 -5.88
C ALA A 19 -37.54 48.75 -6.73
N ALA A 20 -36.44 49.13 -6.07
CA ALA A 20 -35.24 49.65 -6.73
C ALA A 20 -34.25 48.56 -7.16
N LEU A 21 -34.40 48.08 -8.40
CA LEU A 21 -33.35 47.48 -9.26
C LEU A 21 -32.20 46.72 -8.55
N SER A 22 -32.51 45.64 -7.83
CA SER A 22 -31.51 44.68 -7.35
C SER A 22 -30.99 43.81 -8.50
N VAL A 23 -30.22 44.40 -9.42
CA VAL A 23 -29.44 43.64 -10.41
C VAL A 23 -28.33 42.90 -9.66
N PRO A 24 -28.27 41.56 -9.70
CA PRO A 24 -27.14 40.84 -9.12
C PRO A 24 -25.90 41.18 -9.94
N ALA A 25 -24.97 41.93 -9.34
CA ALA A 25 -23.66 42.17 -9.91
C ALA A 25 -22.91 40.84 -10.00
N MET A 26 -23.04 40.16 -11.15
CA MET A 26 -22.19 39.04 -11.52
C MET A 26 -20.77 39.56 -11.59
N ALA A 27 -20.06 39.46 -10.47
CA ALA A 27 -18.64 39.75 -10.38
C ALA A 27 -17.91 38.76 -11.29
N GLN A 28 -17.70 39.18 -12.54
CA GLN A 28 -17.03 38.38 -13.55
C GLN A 28 -15.57 38.25 -13.16
N GLN A 29 -15.29 37.23 -12.34
CA GLN A 29 -13.95 36.88 -11.87
C GLN A 29 -13.05 36.84 -13.10
N GLY A 30 -12.09 37.76 -13.16
CA GLY A 30 -11.20 37.91 -14.30
C GLY A 30 -10.58 36.55 -14.60
N ARG A 31 -10.93 35.99 -15.76
CA ARG A 31 -10.47 34.68 -16.19
C ARG A 31 -8.98 34.79 -16.47
N ALA A 32 -8.17 34.57 -15.43
CA ALA A 32 -6.74 34.82 -15.47
C ALA A 32 -6.13 34.09 -16.66
N GLU A 33 -5.50 34.85 -17.55
CA GLU A 33 -4.75 34.31 -18.68
C GLU A 33 -3.80 33.23 -18.16
N PRO A 34 -3.89 31.98 -18.66
CA PRO A 34 -3.14 30.88 -18.09
C PRO A 34 -1.66 31.11 -18.34
N THR A 35 -0.91 31.39 -17.26
CA THR A 35 0.53 31.67 -17.30
C THR A 35 1.26 30.65 -18.18
N PRO A 36 2.01 31.09 -19.21
CA PRO A 36 2.83 30.21 -20.03
C PRO A 36 3.72 29.33 -19.16
N ARG A 37 3.67 28.01 -19.39
CA ARG A 37 4.25 27.02 -18.48
C ARG A 37 4.58 25.70 -19.17
N ILE A 38 5.64 25.06 -18.71
CA ILE A 38 5.99 23.68 -19.03
C ILE A 38 5.49 22.80 -17.88
N SER A 39 4.81 21.70 -18.19
CA SER A 39 4.40 20.68 -17.22
C SER A 39 5.06 19.36 -17.61
N VAL A 40 5.78 18.76 -16.68
CA VAL A 40 6.56 17.54 -16.91
C VAL A 40 6.39 16.58 -15.74
N THR A 41 6.30 15.29 -16.05
CA THR A 41 6.45 14.25 -15.03
C THR A 41 7.89 13.76 -15.05
N GLY A 42 8.54 13.86 -13.89
CA GLY A 42 9.78 13.16 -13.62
C GLY A 42 9.55 11.92 -12.76
N GLU A 43 10.49 10.98 -12.85
CA GLU A 43 10.45 9.66 -12.26
C GLU A 43 11.76 9.40 -11.51
N GLY A 44 11.67 8.72 -10.37
CA GLY A 44 12.83 8.46 -9.54
C GLY A 44 12.69 7.13 -8.84
N GLU A 45 13.69 6.27 -9.02
CA GLU A 45 13.74 4.94 -8.41
C GLU A 45 15.00 4.75 -7.56
N VAL A 46 14.89 3.83 -6.61
CA VAL A 46 16.02 3.28 -5.85
C VAL A 46 15.87 1.77 -5.74
N SER A 47 16.96 1.05 -6.02
CA SER A 47 17.10 -0.38 -5.74
C SER A 47 17.67 -0.54 -4.34
N LEU A 48 17.04 -1.36 -3.51
CA LEU A 48 17.49 -1.69 -2.16
C LEU A 48 17.67 -3.20 -2.02
N ALA A 49 18.80 -3.62 -1.44
CA ALA A 49 18.90 -4.97 -0.90
C ALA A 49 17.91 -5.11 0.27
N PRO A 50 17.16 -6.22 0.38
CA PRO A 50 16.22 -6.44 1.46
C PRO A 50 16.93 -6.58 2.81
N ASP A 51 16.30 -6.06 3.87
CA ASP A 51 16.79 -6.12 5.26
C ASP A 51 15.99 -7.09 6.15
N MET A 52 14.80 -7.52 5.71
CA MET A 52 13.90 -8.37 6.47
C MET A 52 13.20 -9.41 5.57
N ALA A 53 12.92 -10.59 6.12
CA ALA A 53 12.11 -11.60 5.46
C ALA A 53 10.78 -11.76 6.20
N ILE A 54 9.70 -11.89 5.44
CA ILE A 54 8.38 -12.29 5.93
C ILE A 54 8.18 -13.75 5.53
N LEU A 55 8.09 -14.62 6.52
CA LEU A 55 7.86 -16.05 6.36
C LEU A 55 6.42 -16.38 6.80
N ASN A 56 5.63 -16.96 5.90
CA ASN A 56 4.25 -17.36 6.19
C ASN A 56 4.14 -18.87 6.39
N LEU A 57 3.67 -19.26 7.56
CA LEU A 57 3.56 -20.64 8.03
C LEU A 57 2.10 -20.98 8.34
N SER A 58 1.70 -22.24 8.17
CA SER A 58 0.41 -22.75 8.63
C SER A 58 0.56 -24.08 9.34
N VAL A 59 -0.06 -24.19 10.52
CA VAL A 59 -0.17 -25.42 11.29
C VAL A 59 -1.56 -26.01 11.05
N LEU A 60 -1.64 -27.08 10.27
CA LEU A 60 -2.85 -27.89 10.14
C LEU A 60 -2.77 -29.12 11.06
N ARG A 61 -3.84 -29.36 11.81
CA ARG A 61 -4.06 -30.59 12.58
C ARG A 61 -5.46 -31.13 12.33
N GLU A 62 -5.61 -32.44 12.38
CA GLU A 62 -6.89 -33.14 12.19
C GLU A 62 -7.27 -33.91 13.45
N ALA A 63 -8.57 -34.09 13.68
CA ALA A 63 -9.10 -34.96 14.73
C ALA A 63 -10.53 -35.43 14.38
N GLU A 64 -11.10 -36.33 15.18
CA GLU A 64 -12.49 -36.78 15.00
C GLU A 64 -13.49 -35.65 15.30
N THR A 65 -13.16 -34.74 16.22
CA THR A 65 -14.02 -33.61 16.59
C THR A 65 -13.36 -32.25 16.33
N ALA A 66 -14.16 -31.25 15.96
CA ALA A 66 -13.69 -29.87 15.76
C ALA A 66 -13.01 -29.28 17.01
N ARG A 67 -13.51 -29.60 18.20
CA ARG A 67 -12.94 -29.15 19.49
C ARG A 67 -11.54 -29.70 19.71
N GLU A 68 -11.33 -30.98 19.40
CA GLU A 68 -10.04 -31.65 19.52
C GLU A 68 -9.04 -31.14 18.48
N ALA A 69 -9.45 -30.99 17.22
CA ALA A 69 -8.61 -30.44 16.15
C ALA A 69 -8.08 -29.04 16.51
N VAL A 70 -8.95 -28.16 17.05
CA VAL A 70 -8.56 -26.84 17.56
C VAL A 70 -7.62 -26.94 18.77
N SER A 71 -7.86 -27.89 19.68
CA SER A 71 -7.02 -28.09 20.87
C SER A 71 -5.59 -28.51 20.49
N VAL A 72 -5.46 -29.53 19.65
CA VAL A 72 -4.18 -30.06 19.16
C VAL A 72 -3.46 -29.04 18.27
N GLY A 73 -4.19 -28.34 17.39
CA GLY A 73 -3.65 -27.22 16.60
C GLY A 73 -3.13 -26.08 17.46
N SER A 74 -3.85 -25.72 18.53
CA SER A 74 -3.43 -24.69 19.49
C SER A 74 -2.22 -25.10 20.32
N ALA A 75 -2.10 -26.38 20.68
CA ALA A 75 -0.92 -26.92 21.37
C ALA A 75 0.33 -26.86 20.47
N ALA A 76 0.21 -27.33 19.22
CA ALA A 76 1.30 -27.27 18.25
C ALA A 76 1.72 -25.82 17.94
N MET A 77 0.77 -24.90 17.75
CA MET A 77 1.09 -23.48 17.53
C MET A 77 1.84 -22.85 18.73
N LYS A 78 1.50 -23.21 19.97
CA LYS A 78 2.25 -22.76 21.16
C LYS A 78 3.69 -23.27 21.17
N GLN A 79 3.94 -24.50 20.72
CA GLN A 79 5.30 -25.06 20.60
C GLN A 79 6.11 -24.31 19.53
N VAL A 80 5.51 -24.05 18.36
CA VAL A 80 6.15 -23.25 17.29
C VAL A 80 6.48 -21.83 17.77
N LEU A 81 5.53 -21.16 18.44
CA LEU A 81 5.76 -19.82 18.99
C LEU A 81 6.84 -19.77 20.08
N ALA A 82 6.92 -20.78 20.95
CA ALA A 82 7.99 -20.88 21.94
C ALA A 82 9.36 -21.07 21.26
N ALA A 83 9.43 -22.02 20.32
CA ALA A 83 10.65 -22.31 19.57
C ALA A 83 11.19 -21.15 18.73
N LEU A 84 10.31 -20.27 18.22
CA LEU A 84 10.69 -19.06 17.50
C LEU A 84 11.23 -17.97 18.44
N LYS A 85 10.67 -17.83 19.65
CA LYS A 85 11.19 -16.91 20.68
C LYS A 85 12.57 -17.37 21.18
N GLU A 86 12.76 -18.67 21.40
CA GLU A 86 14.07 -19.28 21.67
C GLU A 86 15.09 -19.01 20.55
N ALA A 87 14.64 -18.95 19.29
CA ALA A 87 15.47 -18.61 18.13
C ALA A 87 15.70 -17.09 17.98
N GLY A 88 15.35 -16.28 18.98
CA GLY A 88 15.59 -14.84 19.02
C GLY A 88 14.52 -13.96 18.36
N ILE A 89 13.42 -14.54 17.83
CA ILE A 89 12.36 -13.73 17.21
C ILE A 89 11.52 -13.05 18.31
N ALA A 90 11.50 -11.72 18.27
CA ALA A 90 10.75 -10.88 19.19
C ALA A 90 9.23 -11.06 19.03
N GLU A 91 8.47 -10.93 20.13
CA GLU A 91 7.01 -11.18 20.12
C GLU A 91 6.25 -10.27 19.14
N ARG A 92 6.68 -9.02 18.98
CA ARG A 92 6.13 -8.05 18.01
C ARG A 92 6.27 -8.49 16.54
N ASP A 93 7.20 -9.40 16.28
CA ASP A 93 7.57 -9.89 14.96
C ASP A 93 6.94 -11.28 14.69
N LEU A 94 6.05 -11.76 15.58
CA LEU A 94 5.22 -12.96 15.44
C LEU A 94 3.72 -12.60 15.42
N GLN A 95 2.99 -13.00 14.37
CA GLN A 95 1.56 -12.72 14.25
C GLN A 95 0.75 -13.95 13.79
N THR A 96 -0.02 -14.55 14.70
CA THR A 96 -0.98 -15.61 14.36
C THR A 96 -2.26 -15.03 13.74
N SER A 97 -2.81 -15.67 12.72
CA SER A 97 -4.06 -15.24 12.07
C SER A 97 -4.75 -16.40 11.33
N GLY A 98 -6.01 -16.21 10.92
CA GLY A 98 -6.67 -17.15 10.01
C GLY A 98 -7.02 -18.53 10.60
N LEU A 99 -7.40 -18.60 11.89
CA LEU A 99 -7.98 -19.81 12.46
C LEU A 99 -9.22 -20.23 11.64
N ASN A 100 -9.14 -21.41 11.04
CA ASN A 100 -10.13 -21.95 10.13
C ASN A 100 -10.37 -23.43 10.47
N ILE A 101 -11.65 -23.86 10.43
CA ILE A 101 -12.08 -25.20 10.82
C ILE A 101 -12.97 -25.74 9.70
N GLN A 102 -12.59 -26.89 9.14
CA GLN A 102 -13.26 -27.48 7.99
C GLN A 102 -13.64 -28.94 8.28
N PRO A 103 -14.90 -29.35 8.06
CA PRO A 103 -15.28 -30.76 8.12
C PRO A 103 -14.60 -31.52 6.98
N ARG A 104 -13.98 -32.65 7.31
CA ARG A 104 -13.44 -33.59 6.32
C ARG A 104 -14.50 -34.63 6.02
N TYR A 105 -14.60 -35.02 4.75
CA TYR A 105 -15.55 -36.01 4.28
C TYR A 105 -14.83 -37.23 3.71
N THR A 106 -15.31 -38.44 4.02
CA THR A 106 -14.96 -39.64 3.26
C THR A 106 -15.86 -39.73 2.03
N GLN A 107 -15.23 -39.76 0.86
CA GLN A 107 -15.89 -40.09 -0.40
C GLN A 107 -15.90 -41.62 -0.58
N PRO A 108 -17.04 -42.25 -0.93
CA PRO A 108 -17.08 -43.67 -1.27
C PRO A 108 -16.15 -43.98 -2.45
N GLY A 109 -15.42 -45.10 -2.37
CA GLY A 109 -14.54 -45.55 -3.47
C GLY A 109 -15.32 -45.91 -4.75
N PRO A 110 -14.66 -45.97 -5.92
CA PRO A 110 -15.34 -46.04 -7.22
C PRO A 110 -16.17 -47.32 -7.47
N GLN A 111 -15.98 -48.39 -6.69
CA GLN A 111 -16.84 -49.59 -6.73
C GLN A 111 -18.02 -49.56 -5.75
N ALA A 112 -18.15 -48.51 -4.92
CA ALA A 112 -19.23 -48.40 -3.94
C ALA A 112 -20.51 -47.83 -4.58
N LYS A 113 -21.68 -48.28 -4.08
CA LYS A 113 -22.97 -47.65 -4.41
C LYS A 113 -22.94 -46.16 -4.04
N PRO A 114 -23.53 -45.25 -4.84
CA PRO A 114 -23.61 -43.83 -4.52
C PRO A 114 -24.18 -43.61 -3.11
N GLN A 115 -23.38 -42.97 -2.26
CA GLN A 115 -23.76 -42.55 -0.90
C GLN A 115 -23.39 -41.09 -0.73
N ALA A 116 -24.17 -40.36 0.06
CA ALA A 116 -23.83 -39.00 0.47
C ALA A 116 -22.47 -39.00 1.22
N PRO A 117 -21.59 -38.00 1.00
CA PRO A 117 -20.34 -37.87 1.74
C PRO A 117 -20.61 -37.80 3.25
N LYS A 118 -19.89 -38.60 4.04
CA LYS A 118 -20.01 -38.62 5.50
C LYS A 118 -18.84 -37.85 6.11
N ILE A 119 -19.10 -37.06 7.14
CA ILE A 119 -18.02 -36.39 7.89
C ILE A 119 -17.18 -37.49 8.57
N SER A 120 -15.87 -37.47 8.32
CA SER A 120 -14.88 -38.40 8.86
C SER A 120 -13.96 -37.77 9.90
N GLY A 121 -14.13 -36.48 10.17
CA GLY A 121 -13.37 -35.71 11.14
C GLY A 121 -13.38 -34.22 10.78
N TYR A 122 -12.50 -33.45 11.42
CA TYR A 122 -12.32 -32.03 11.19
C TYR A 122 -10.84 -31.69 11.06
N ALA A 123 -10.51 -30.84 10.10
CA ALA A 123 -9.22 -30.17 10.03
C ALA A 123 -9.33 -28.79 10.67
N ALA A 124 -8.37 -28.42 11.50
CA ALA A 124 -8.18 -27.06 11.99
C ALA A 124 -6.82 -26.54 11.50
N SER A 125 -6.82 -25.40 10.82
CA SER A 125 -5.62 -24.70 10.36
C SER A 125 -5.51 -23.34 11.05
N ASN A 126 -4.29 -22.92 11.39
CA ASN A 126 -4.00 -21.59 11.90
C ASN A 126 -2.67 -21.09 11.31
N SER A 127 -2.68 -19.88 10.76
CA SER A 127 -1.51 -19.28 10.11
C SER A 127 -0.67 -18.48 11.11
N LEU A 128 0.62 -18.37 10.81
CA LEU A 128 1.60 -17.58 11.56
C LEU A 128 2.50 -16.85 10.55
N THR A 129 2.45 -15.53 10.58
CA THR A 129 3.40 -14.65 9.89
C THR A 129 4.57 -14.35 10.83
N VAL A 130 5.79 -14.58 10.36
CA VAL A 130 7.05 -14.36 11.10
C VAL A 130 7.87 -13.30 10.37
N ARG A 131 8.30 -12.25 11.07
CA ARG A 131 9.23 -11.23 10.56
C ARG A 131 10.65 -11.52 11.05
N ILE A 132 11.52 -11.89 10.12
CA ILE A 132 12.90 -12.29 10.38
C ILE A 132 13.83 -11.16 9.96
N ARG A 133 14.37 -10.44 10.96
CA ARG A 133 15.23 -9.25 10.78
C ARG A 133 16.70 -9.58 10.60
N ASP A 134 17.13 -10.77 10.99
CA ASP A 134 18.44 -11.30 10.64
C ASP A 134 18.29 -12.30 9.49
N LEU A 135 18.57 -11.82 8.27
CA LEU A 135 18.46 -12.63 7.06
C LEU A 135 19.44 -13.82 6.98
N SER A 136 20.41 -13.96 7.89
CA SER A 136 21.23 -15.17 8.00
C SER A 136 20.48 -16.31 8.70
N THR A 137 19.56 -16.00 9.61
CA THR A 137 18.85 -17.00 10.42
C THR A 137 17.68 -17.69 9.69
N VAL A 138 17.27 -17.17 8.52
CA VAL A 138 16.06 -17.61 7.78
C VAL A 138 16.03 -19.12 7.52
N GLY A 139 17.15 -19.71 7.10
CA GLY A 139 17.24 -21.16 6.84
C GLY A 139 17.05 -21.98 8.13
N ALA A 140 17.82 -21.68 9.18
CA ALA A 140 17.72 -22.37 10.46
C ALA A 140 16.34 -22.21 11.12
N ILE A 141 15.67 -21.06 10.93
CA ILE A 141 14.29 -20.84 11.37
C ILE A 141 13.31 -21.71 10.58
N LEU A 142 13.44 -21.77 9.24
CA LEU A 142 12.62 -22.62 8.39
C LEU A 142 12.75 -24.09 8.83
N ASP A 143 13.98 -24.59 8.95
CA ASP A 143 14.27 -25.96 9.38
C ASP A 143 13.69 -26.27 10.78
N LYS A 144 13.86 -25.36 11.75
CA LYS A 144 13.28 -25.51 13.10
C LYS A 144 11.74 -25.58 13.02
N THR A 145 11.09 -24.72 12.23
CA THR A 145 9.62 -24.72 12.11
C THR A 145 9.05 -25.96 11.41
N VAL A 146 9.72 -26.46 10.36
CA VAL A 146 9.35 -27.72 9.70
C VAL A 146 9.46 -28.90 10.67
N SER A 147 10.54 -28.98 11.48
CA SER A 147 10.72 -30.07 12.45
C SER A 147 9.63 -30.10 13.55
N LEU A 148 9.00 -28.96 13.83
CA LEU A 148 7.89 -28.83 14.79
C LEU A 148 6.51 -29.13 14.15
N GLY A 149 6.49 -29.62 12.91
CA GLY A 149 5.27 -30.02 12.22
C GLY A 149 4.42 -28.83 11.77
N VAL A 150 5.03 -27.69 11.45
CA VAL A 150 4.45 -26.80 10.44
C VAL A 150 4.45 -27.58 9.11
N ASN A 151 3.28 -27.70 8.50
CA ASN A 151 3.02 -28.63 7.39
C ASN A 151 2.35 -27.96 6.18
N GLN A 152 2.18 -26.63 6.22
CA GLN A 152 1.64 -25.80 5.15
C GLN A 152 2.31 -24.42 5.16
N GLY A 153 2.30 -23.73 4.02
CA GLY A 153 3.05 -22.48 3.82
C GLY A 153 4.52 -22.75 3.49
N GLY A 154 5.40 -21.85 3.92
CA GLY A 154 6.82 -21.81 3.52
C GLY A 154 7.15 -20.67 2.56
N ASP A 155 6.18 -19.82 2.20
CA ASP A 155 6.40 -18.64 1.37
C ASP A 155 7.28 -17.62 2.10
N ILE A 156 8.44 -17.33 1.52
CA ILE A 156 9.39 -16.31 1.98
C ILE A 156 9.29 -15.10 1.05
N THR A 157 8.94 -13.94 1.60
CA THR A 157 8.96 -12.65 0.89
C THR A 157 10.04 -11.76 1.49
N PHE A 158 11.01 -11.33 0.68
CA PHE A 158 12.05 -10.39 1.10
C PHE A 158 11.58 -8.93 0.96
N VAL A 159 11.78 -8.14 2.01
CA VAL A 159 11.27 -6.77 2.14
C VAL A 159 12.28 -5.85 2.84
N ASN A 160 11.94 -4.58 2.94
CA ASN A 160 12.65 -3.59 3.73
C ASN A 160 11.71 -3.00 4.79
N ASP A 161 12.12 -2.97 6.07
CA ASP A 161 11.28 -2.56 7.21
C ASP A 161 11.11 -1.03 7.33
N ASP A 162 12.09 -0.23 6.88
CA ASP A 162 11.92 1.23 6.71
C ASP A 162 12.23 1.72 5.29
N LEU A 163 11.16 2.01 4.54
CA LEU A 163 11.24 2.56 3.18
C LEU A 163 11.49 4.08 3.15
N LYS A 164 11.39 4.81 4.28
CA LYS A 164 11.51 6.27 4.31
C LYS A 164 12.80 6.81 3.69
N PRO A 165 14.02 6.31 4.01
CA PRO A 165 15.25 6.84 3.40
C PRO A 165 15.30 6.57 1.89
N GLY A 166 14.89 5.37 1.44
CA GLY A 166 14.83 5.02 0.03
C GLY A 166 13.84 5.90 -0.75
N LEU A 167 12.61 6.05 -0.24
CA LEU A 167 11.59 6.89 -0.87
C LEU A 167 11.95 8.38 -0.83
N ALA A 168 12.69 8.85 0.20
CA ALA A 168 13.21 10.22 0.23
C ALA A 168 14.28 10.46 -0.85
N GLU A 169 15.10 9.46 -1.15
CA GLU A 169 16.09 9.50 -2.23
C GLU A 169 15.41 9.41 -3.62
N ALA A 170 14.44 8.50 -3.79
CA ALA A 170 13.61 8.41 -5.00
C ALA A 170 12.89 9.74 -5.33
N ARG A 171 12.35 10.44 -4.32
CA ARG A 171 11.75 11.79 -4.49
C ARG A 171 12.73 12.81 -5.04
N LYS A 172 13.98 12.85 -4.55
CA LYS A 172 15.00 13.79 -5.06
C LYS A 172 15.29 13.51 -6.54
N ARG A 173 15.40 12.23 -6.91
CA ARG A 173 15.63 11.79 -8.29
C ARG A 173 14.48 12.20 -9.20
N ALA A 174 13.24 11.96 -8.80
CA ALA A 174 12.05 12.34 -9.56
C ALA A 174 11.94 13.86 -9.77
N VAL A 175 12.30 14.68 -8.78
CA VAL A 175 12.34 16.15 -8.93
C VAL A 175 13.51 16.59 -9.81
N ALA A 176 14.68 15.98 -9.71
CA ALA A 176 15.83 16.30 -10.55
C ALA A 176 15.57 15.97 -12.02
N ASP A 177 15.09 14.77 -12.31
CA ASP A 177 14.71 14.30 -13.66
C ASP A 177 13.54 15.13 -14.23
N ALA A 178 12.55 15.52 -13.43
CA ALA A 178 11.52 16.49 -13.87
C ALA A 178 12.14 17.83 -14.29
N LEU A 179 13.05 18.39 -13.49
CA LEU A 179 13.71 19.67 -13.77
C LEU A 179 14.69 19.59 -14.95
N GLU A 180 15.27 18.43 -15.22
CA GLU A 180 16.08 18.16 -16.41
C GLU A 180 15.19 18.11 -17.66
N ARG A 181 14.12 17.31 -17.65
CA ARG A 181 13.10 17.25 -18.73
C ARG A 181 12.52 18.64 -19.04
N ALA A 182 12.28 19.48 -18.03
CA ALA A 182 11.83 20.85 -18.22
C ALA A 182 12.86 21.73 -18.98
N ARG A 183 14.16 21.58 -18.70
CA ARG A 183 15.23 22.33 -19.39
C ARG A 183 15.33 21.91 -20.84
N THR A 184 15.36 20.62 -21.12
CA THR A 184 15.40 20.09 -22.50
C THR A 184 14.24 20.62 -23.35
N LEU A 185 13.03 20.69 -22.79
CA LEU A 185 11.87 21.26 -23.49
C LEU A 185 11.97 22.78 -23.68
N ALA A 186 12.48 23.52 -22.70
CA ALA A 186 12.66 24.97 -22.81
C ALA A 186 13.72 25.33 -23.86
N GLU A 187 14.88 24.65 -23.82
CA GLU A 187 15.99 24.79 -24.77
C GLU A 187 15.55 24.44 -26.20
N ALA A 188 14.85 23.32 -26.39
CA ALA A 188 14.32 22.92 -27.70
C ALA A 188 13.24 23.88 -28.25
N ALA A 189 12.51 24.57 -27.38
CA ALA A 189 11.53 25.59 -27.76
C ALA A 189 12.11 27.02 -27.87
N GLY A 190 13.39 27.21 -27.55
CA GLY A 190 14.04 28.53 -27.57
C GLY A 190 13.57 29.49 -26.47
N VAL A 191 13.01 28.98 -25.37
CA VAL A 191 12.48 29.76 -24.24
C VAL A 191 13.26 29.52 -22.96
N LYS A 192 13.02 30.33 -21.93
CA LYS A 192 13.67 30.18 -20.61
C LYS A 192 12.71 29.56 -19.59
N LEU A 193 13.26 28.83 -18.62
CA LEU A 193 12.52 28.46 -17.42
C LEU A 193 12.48 29.61 -16.42
N GLY A 194 11.30 29.87 -15.87
CA GLY A 194 11.06 30.73 -14.72
C GLY A 194 11.00 29.94 -13.41
N ARG A 195 10.18 30.42 -12.46
CA ARG A 195 9.97 29.74 -11.17
C ARG A 195 9.11 28.49 -11.30
N ILE A 196 9.25 27.58 -10.34
CA ILE A 196 8.32 26.46 -10.17
C ILE A 196 6.97 27.03 -9.68
N LEU A 197 5.88 26.65 -10.36
CA LEU A 197 4.51 27.04 -10.05
C LEU A 197 3.77 25.97 -9.23
N ALA A 198 4.07 24.69 -9.45
CA ALA A 198 3.53 23.57 -8.68
C ALA A 198 4.48 22.36 -8.68
N ILE A 199 4.42 21.57 -7.61
CA ILE A 199 5.04 20.25 -7.49
C ILE A 199 3.99 19.32 -6.88
N GLU A 200 3.66 18.23 -7.57
CA GLU A 200 2.67 17.24 -7.14
C GLU A 200 3.32 15.85 -7.13
N GLU A 201 3.57 15.28 -5.94
CA GLU A 201 3.96 13.87 -5.83
C GLU A 201 2.76 12.98 -6.16
N ARG A 202 2.91 12.15 -7.20
CA ARG A 202 1.99 11.08 -7.52
C ARG A 202 2.61 9.76 -7.03
N PRO A 203 2.25 9.28 -5.83
CA PRO A 203 2.84 8.06 -5.28
C PRO A 203 2.45 6.89 -6.17
N THR A 204 3.44 6.29 -6.83
CA THR A 204 3.24 5.07 -7.60
C THR A 204 2.88 3.96 -6.61
N ARG A 205 1.78 3.23 -6.88
CA ARG A 205 1.38 2.07 -6.05
C ARG A 205 2.20 0.82 -6.41
N SER A 206 3.51 1.01 -6.52
CA SER A 206 4.47 -0.06 -6.75
C SER A 206 4.76 -0.75 -5.42
N GLY A 207 4.02 -1.83 -5.13
CA GLY A 207 4.54 -2.85 -4.21
C GLY A 207 5.84 -3.44 -4.78
N PRO A 208 6.75 -3.97 -3.94
CA PRO A 208 8.00 -4.55 -4.43
C PRO A 208 7.70 -5.67 -5.42
N MET A 209 8.15 -5.51 -6.67
CA MET A 209 8.13 -6.57 -7.68
C MET A 209 9.48 -7.29 -7.65
N PRO A 210 9.54 -8.57 -7.26
CA PRO A 210 10.79 -9.32 -7.27
C PRO A 210 11.33 -9.45 -8.69
N LEU A 211 12.58 -9.02 -8.92
CA LEU A 211 13.27 -9.29 -10.18
C LEU A 211 13.43 -10.80 -10.39
N GLY A 212 12.84 -11.31 -11.47
CA GLY A 212 12.81 -12.74 -11.78
C GLY A 212 14.21 -13.34 -11.93
N LYS A 213 14.49 -14.43 -11.20
CA LYS A 213 15.82 -15.05 -11.15
C LYS A 213 16.31 -15.48 -12.54
N VAL A 214 17.47 -14.96 -12.95
CA VAL A 214 18.33 -15.66 -13.91
C VAL A 214 18.95 -16.85 -13.15
N MET A 215 18.55 -18.08 -13.48
CA MET A 215 19.08 -19.26 -12.79
C MET A 215 20.55 -19.47 -13.12
N ARG A 216 21.43 -19.30 -12.12
CA ARG A 216 22.78 -19.82 -12.13
C ARG A 216 22.87 -20.95 -11.10
N ALA A 217 23.16 -22.16 -11.55
CA ALA A 217 23.27 -23.31 -10.67
C ALA A 217 24.53 -23.18 -9.78
N ALA A 218 24.35 -23.37 -8.48
CA ALA A 218 25.40 -23.50 -7.47
C ALA A 218 25.22 -24.82 -6.71
N ALA A 219 26.30 -25.30 -6.08
CA ALA A 219 26.36 -26.65 -5.51
C ALA A 219 25.58 -26.80 -4.19
N ALA A 220 25.38 -28.06 -3.77
CA ALA A 220 24.62 -28.40 -2.58
C ALA A 220 25.45 -28.27 -1.29
N ASP A 221 25.05 -27.33 -0.42
CA ASP A 221 25.20 -27.44 1.03
C ASP A 221 23.85 -27.86 1.65
N SER A 222 23.85 -28.33 2.89
CA SER A 222 22.69 -28.95 3.54
C SER A 222 21.63 -27.96 4.09
N TYR A 223 21.40 -26.85 3.40
CA TYR A 223 20.43 -25.81 3.76
C TYR A 223 19.61 -25.40 2.53
N VAL A 224 18.36 -24.96 2.73
CA VAL A 224 17.54 -24.43 1.63
C VAL A 224 18.21 -23.18 1.04
N PRO A 225 18.58 -23.13 -0.26
CA PRO A 225 19.34 -22.02 -0.82
C PRO A 225 18.44 -20.81 -1.11
N VAL A 226 18.49 -19.79 -0.23
CA VAL A 226 17.60 -18.62 -0.29
C VAL A 226 18.28 -17.36 -0.83
N GLU A 227 18.31 -17.25 -2.16
CA GLU A 227 18.72 -16.01 -2.85
C GLU A 227 17.71 -14.86 -2.63
N ARG A 228 18.23 -13.68 -2.28
CA ARG A 228 17.46 -12.55 -1.73
C ARG A 228 16.92 -11.56 -2.78
N GLY A 229 17.67 -11.34 -3.87
CA GLY A 229 17.35 -10.32 -4.88
C GLY A 229 17.49 -8.88 -4.38
N GLU A 230 16.94 -7.94 -5.16
CA GLU A 230 16.81 -6.52 -4.82
C GLU A 230 15.35 -6.06 -5.03
N ASN A 231 14.92 -5.08 -4.24
CA ASN A 231 13.62 -4.44 -4.33
C ASN A 231 13.73 -3.04 -4.94
N ASN A 232 13.03 -2.77 -6.05
CA ASN A 232 12.89 -1.40 -6.57
C ASN A 232 11.73 -0.68 -5.89
N TYR A 233 11.98 0.57 -5.47
CA TYR A 233 10.99 1.50 -4.96
C TYR A 233 11.05 2.80 -5.77
N GLY A 234 9.93 3.15 -6.40
CA GLY A 234 9.80 4.33 -7.26
C GLY A 234 8.87 5.40 -6.70
N THR A 235 8.92 6.59 -7.28
CA THR A 235 7.87 7.62 -7.19
C THR A 235 7.87 8.47 -8.45
N SER A 236 6.77 9.17 -8.72
CA SER A 236 6.64 10.09 -9.84
C SER A 236 6.18 11.46 -9.36
N VAL A 237 6.71 12.53 -9.97
CA VAL A 237 6.43 13.91 -9.56
C VAL A 237 6.07 14.73 -10.79
N ASN A 238 4.89 15.34 -10.79
CA ASN A 238 4.52 16.35 -11.78
C ASN A 238 5.08 17.70 -11.32
N VAL A 239 5.92 18.34 -12.14
CA VAL A 239 6.46 19.67 -11.89
C VAL A 239 5.94 20.61 -12.97
N VAL A 240 5.38 21.73 -12.54
CA VAL A 240 4.92 22.82 -13.41
C VAL A 240 5.87 24.00 -13.22
N VAL A 241 6.52 24.43 -14.30
CA VAL A 241 7.47 25.54 -14.31
C VAL A 241 6.95 26.65 -15.22
N GLU A 242 7.03 27.90 -14.77
CA GLU A 242 6.72 29.08 -15.59
C GLU A 242 7.67 29.15 -16.79
N ILE A 243 7.18 29.59 -17.96
CA ILE A 243 8.05 30.00 -19.07
C ILE A 243 8.38 31.47 -18.84
N ALA A 244 9.67 31.78 -18.69
CA ALA A 244 10.15 33.14 -18.51
C ALA A 244 10.32 33.87 -19.87
N PRO A 245 10.11 35.21 -19.89
CA PRO A 245 10.35 36.04 -21.08
C PRO A 245 11.84 36.23 -21.43
#